data_AF-A0A5S6RCV9-F1
#
_entry.id   AF-A0A5S6RCV9-F1
#
_cell.length_a   1.000
_cell.length_b   1.000
_cell.length_c   1.000
_cell.angle_alpha   90.00
_cell.angle_beta   90.00
_cell.angle_gamma   90.00
#
_symmetry.space_group_name_H-M   'P 1'
#
loop_
_entity.id
_entity.type
_entity.pdbx_description
1 polymer ?
#
loop_
_entity_poly.entity_id
_entity_poly.type
_entity_poly.pdbx_seq_one_letter_code
_entity_poly.pdbx_strand_id
1 'polypeptide(L)'
;MDQEIQLNQRPSQREQQQEEHGATAAMPPQDDERQDHQAAAAVHGQGGGGGATAERHHRSKLTLLPLVFLIYFEVAGGPYGAERAVRAAGPLFALLGFLAFPFAWGVPVSLVTAELAAALPGNGGFVVWADRAFGPLAGSLLGTWKYLSCVINLAAFPALVADYLGRVAPAVAVPGSRARTGTVLGMTVFLSFLNLTGLSIVGWGAVALGFVSLAPFVLMTAMAAPRTRPRRWAARVKGRKRDWRLFFNTLFWNLNYWDSASTMAGEVERPERTFPRALAVAVVLIAVSYLLPLMAAIGATDAPPETWENGYLADAAGTWLSNSALSMAL
;
A
#
# COMPACT_ATOMS: atom_id res chain seq x y z
N MET A 1 24.48 46.00 -62.82
CA MET A 1 24.31 45.98 -61.36
C MET A 1 22.86 46.27 -61.07
N ASP A 2 21.95 45.49 -61.66
CA ASP A 2 21.56 44.11 -61.24
C ASP A 2 20.50 44.25 -60.13
N GLN A 3 19.37 43.57 -60.06
CA GLN A 3 18.67 42.54 -60.82
C GLN A 3 17.32 42.40 -60.04
N GLU A 4 16.22 41.95 -60.69
CA GLU A 4 15.18 41.07 -60.07
C GLU A 4 14.27 41.69 -58.95
N ILE A 5 12.93 41.59 -58.87
CA ILE A 5 11.90 40.67 -59.39
C ILE A 5 10.54 41.41 -59.44
N GLN A 6 9.87 41.40 -60.59
CA GLN A 6 8.42 41.55 -60.70
C GLN A 6 7.79 40.17 -60.52
N LEU A 7 6.76 40.01 -59.67
CA LEU A 7 5.70 38.99 -59.85
C LEU A 7 4.57 39.20 -58.82
N ASN A 8 3.56 39.98 -59.18
CA ASN A 8 2.27 40.00 -58.47
C ASN A 8 1.13 40.00 -59.48
N GLN A 9 0.90 38.83 -60.09
CA GLN A 9 -0.33 38.49 -60.82
C GLN A 9 -0.60 37.00 -60.57
N ARG A 10 -1.52 36.69 -59.65
CA ARG A 10 -2.16 35.36 -59.59
C ARG A 10 -3.65 35.53 -59.89
N PRO A 11 -4.20 34.83 -60.88
CA PRO A 11 -5.62 34.85 -61.20
C PRO A 11 -6.46 34.11 -60.14
N SER A 12 -7.72 34.52 -60.04
CA SER A 12 -8.71 34.08 -59.05
C SER A 12 -9.23 32.67 -59.29
N GLN A 13 -9.44 31.91 -58.21
CA GLN A 13 -9.88 30.49 -58.16
C GLN A 13 -11.17 30.12 -58.91
N ARG A 14 -11.84 31.06 -59.59
CA ARG A 14 -13.02 30.78 -60.42
C ARG A 14 -12.67 30.29 -61.82
N GLU A 15 -11.45 30.53 -62.31
CA GLU A 15 -11.03 30.10 -63.66
C GLU A 15 -10.53 28.65 -63.69
N GLN A 16 -10.03 28.09 -62.58
CA GLN A 16 -9.57 26.69 -62.53
C GLN A 16 -10.72 25.67 -62.37
N GLN A 17 -11.88 26.08 -61.87
CA GLN A 17 -13.04 25.19 -61.73
C GLN A 17 -13.88 25.06 -63.02
N GLN A 18 -13.62 25.88 -64.04
CA GLN A 18 -14.37 25.86 -65.30
C GLN A 18 -13.69 25.07 -66.43
N GLU A 19 -12.41 24.71 -66.31
CA GLU A 19 -11.70 23.92 -67.34
C GLU A 19 -11.82 22.38 -67.16
N GLU A 20 -12.17 21.87 -65.98
CA GLU A 20 -12.34 20.42 -65.78
C GLU A 20 -13.75 19.88 -66.15
N HIS A 21 -14.70 20.73 -66.54
CA HIS A 21 -16.10 20.33 -66.77
C HIS A 21 -16.60 20.34 -68.21
N GLY A 22 -15.72 20.33 -69.22
CA GLY A 22 -16.18 20.30 -70.61
C GLY A 22 -15.20 19.69 -71.61
N ALA A 23 -15.20 18.36 -71.79
CA ALA A 23 -15.06 17.69 -73.09
C ALA A 23 -15.13 16.14 -72.98
N THR A 24 -16.35 15.61 -73.17
CA THR A 24 -16.78 14.38 -73.90
C THR A 24 -15.74 13.37 -74.45
N ALA A 25 -15.95 12.07 -74.19
CA ALA A 25 -16.51 11.09 -75.17
C ALA A 25 -16.42 9.59 -74.75
N ALA A 26 -17.58 8.91 -74.78
CA ALA A 26 -17.91 7.53 -75.21
C ALA A 26 -17.16 6.26 -74.70
N MET A 27 -17.94 5.34 -74.11
CA MET A 27 -17.65 3.92 -73.76
C MET A 27 -17.53 2.97 -74.98
N PRO A 28 -16.88 1.80 -74.82
CA PRO A 28 -17.63 0.52 -74.74
C PRO A 28 -17.02 -0.49 -73.72
N PRO A 29 -17.50 -1.75 -73.67
CA PRO A 29 -18.46 -2.31 -72.70
C PRO A 29 -17.83 -2.96 -71.44
N GLN A 30 -18.70 -3.14 -70.44
CA GLN A 30 -18.48 -3.82 -69.16
C GLN A 30 -18.35 -5.33 -69.33
N ASP A 31 -17.39 -5.97 -68.64
CA ASP A 31 -17.55 -7.25 -67.93
C ASP A 31 -16.31 -7.55 -67.06
N ASP A 32 -16.58 -8.14 -65.89
CA ASP A 32 -15.66 -8.72 -64.89
C ASP A 32 -14.61 -7.85 -64.18
N GLU A 33 -14.85 -7.57 -62.88
CA GLU A 33 -13.85 -7.65 -61.79
C GLU A 33 -14.46 -7.24 -60.42
N ARG A 34 -15.64 -7.77 -60.09
CA ARG A 34 -16.26 -7.62 -58.74
C ARG A 34 -16.05 -8.85 -57.83
N GLN A 35 -14.96 -9.60 -58.02
CA GLN A 35 -14.66 -10.77 -57.18
C GLN A 35 -13.25 -10.83 -56.55
N ASP A 36 -12.33 -9.89 -56.81
CA ASP A 36 -10.92 -10.04 -56.36
C ASP A 36 -10.52 -9.30 -55.07
N HIS A 37 -11.47 -8.75 -54.31
CA HIS A 37 -11.19 -8.16 -52.99
C HIS A 37 -11.60 -9.01 -51.78
N GLN A 38 -11.97 -10.27 -51.96
CA GLN A 38 -12.26 -11.19 -50.85
C GLN A 38 -11.50 -12.52 -50.84
N ALA A 39 -10.51 -12.71 -51.73
CA ALA A 39 -9.76 -13.98 -51.83
C ALA A 39 -8.23 -13.86 -51.68
N ALA A 40 -7.72 -12.79 -51.05
CA ALA A 40 -6.29 -12.66 -50.69
C ALA A 40 -5.99 -13.01 -49.21
N ALA A 41 -6.88 -13.79 -48.58
CA ALA A 41 -6.76 -14.26 -47.20
C ALA A 41 -6.67 -15.79 -47.15
N ALA A 42 -5.74 -16.40 -47.90
CA ALA A 42 -5.37 -17.80 -47.73
C ALA A 42 -4.07 -18.14 -48.50
N VAL A 43 -3.04 -18.54 -47.73
CA VAL A 43 -2.07 -19.59 -48.11
C VAL A 43 -0.98 -19.21 -49.15
N HIS A 44 0.17 -18.72 -48.67
CA HIS A 44 1.46 -19.44 -48.64
C HIS A 44 2.65 -18.50 -48.36
N GLY A 45 3.51 -18.88 -47.42
CA GLY A 45 4.80 -18.23 -47.19
C GLY A 45 5.46 -18.59 -45.87
N GLN A 46 5.94 -19.84 -45.75
CA GLN A 46 6.97 -20.19 -44.77
C GLN A 46 8.25 -19.39 -45.07
N GLY A 47 8.85 -18.75 -44.06
CA GLY A 47 10.22 -18.26 -44.16
C GLY A 47 10.54 -17.06 -43.26
N GLY A 48 10.99 -17.34 -42.04
CA GLY A 48 12.04 -16.59 -41.33
C GLY A 48 11.80 -15.13 -40.91
N GLY A 49 11.80 -14.91 -39.59
CA GLY A 49 12.32 -13.67 -39.01
C GLY A 49 11.39 -12.94 -38.05
N GLY A 50 11.71 -12.99 -36.75
CA GLY A 50 11.29 -11.96 -35.79
C GLY A 50 9.95 -12.19 -35.12
N GLY A 51 9.74 -13.38 -34.52
CA GLY A 51 8.72 -13.54 -33.49
C GLY A 51 9.06 -12.68 -32.27
N ALA A 52 8.58 -11.45 -32.24
CA ALA A 52 8.36 -10.74 -31.00
C ALA A 52 7.31 -11.54 -30.23
N THR A 53 7.78 -12.41 -29.36
CA THR A 53 7.01 -13.03 -28.30
C THR A 53 6.31 -11.91 -27.54
N ALA A 54 5.06 -11.66 -27.90
CA ALA A 54 4.12 -11.00 -27.02
C ALA A 54 3.95 -11.94 -25.81
N GLU A 55 4.88 -11.82 -24.85
CA GLU A 55 4.73 -12.34 -23.51
C GLU A 55 3.52 -11.63 -22.91
N ARG A 56 2.32 -12.16 -23.16
CA ARG A 56 1.23 -12.03 -22.22
C ARG A 56 1.65 -12.80 -20.98
N HIS A 57 2.48 -12.17 -20.15
CA HIS A 57 2.61 -12.55 -18.76
C HIS A 57 1.19 -12.54 -18.19
N HIS A 58 0.63 -13.72 -17.97
CA HIS A 58 -0.63 -13.89 -17.27
C HIS A 58 -0.35 -13.52 -15.80
N ARG A 59 -0.17 -12.23 -15.50
CA ARG A 59 -0.07 -11.76 -14.13
C ARG A 59 -1.42 -12.07 -13.49
N SER A 60 -1.41 -13.04 -12.59
CA SER A 60 -2.58 -13.38 -11.78
C SER A 60 -3.09 -12.10 -11.14
N LYS A 61 -4.29 -11.67 -11.51
CA LYS A 61 -4.88 -10.46 -10.94
C LYS A 61 -5.09 -10.68 -9.44
N LEU A 62 -4.79 -9.66 -8.64
CA LEU A 62 -5.02 -9.67 -7.19
C LEU A 62 -6.52 -9.75 -6.92
N THR A 63 -6.90 -10.78 -6.19
CA THR A 63 -8.26 -10.97 -5.70
C THR A 63 -8.46 -10.19 -4.39
N LEU A 64 -9.71 -10.09 -3.93
CA LEU A 64 -10.08 -9.25 -2.77
C LEU A 64 -9.24 -9.55 -1.51
N LEU A 65 -9.07 -10.82 -1.16
CA LEU A 65 -8.42 -11.21 0.09
C LEU A 65 -6.91 -10.89 0.10
N PRO A 66 -6.11 -11.28 -0.91
CA PRO A 66 -4.74 -10.79 -1.06
C PRO A 66 -4.62 -9.27 -1.01
N LEU A 67 -5.52 -8.54 -1.69
CA LEU A 67 -5.50 -7.08 -1.69
C LEU A 67 -5.75 -6.50 -0.30
N VAL A 68 -6.69 -7.05 0.48
CA VAL A 68 -6.94 -6.63 1.88
C VAL A 68 -5.67 -6.78 2.72
N PHE A 69 -4.96 -7.91 2.60
CA PHE A 69 -3.73 -8.14 3.37
C PHE A 69 -2.55 -7.29 2.88
N LEU A 70 -2.47 -7.01 1.58
CA LEU A 70 -1.48 -6.06 1.06
C LEU A 70 -1.74 -4.64 1.59
N ILE A 71 -2.99 -4.17 1.56
CA ILE A 71 -3.37 -2.89 2.19
C ILE A 71 -3.08 -2.91 3.68
N TYR A 72 -3.38 -4.03 4.36
CA TYR A 72 -3.07 -4.20 5.77
C TYR A 72 -1.60 -3.96 6.04
N PHE A 73 -0.68 -4.61 5.33
CA PHE A 73 0.76 -4.45 5.56
C PHE A 73 1.34 -3.10 5.13
N GLU A 74 0.73 -2.45 4.14
CA GLU A 74 1.12 -1.09 3.74
C GLU A 74 0.77 -0.05 4.83
N VAL A 75 -0.37 -0.22 5.50
CA VAL A 75 -0.88 0.73 6.50
C VAL A 75 -0.43 0.35 7.92
N ALA A 76 -0.37 -0.94 8.22
CA ALA A 76 -0.21 -1.51 9.55
C ALA A 76 0.75 -2.71 9.56
N GLY A 77 1.78 -2.65 10.39
CA GLY A 77 2.69 -3.78 10.63
C GLY A 77 2.18 -4.78 11.68
N GLY A 78 0.94 -4.64 12.15
CA GLY A 78 0.45 -5.25 13.40
C GLY A 78 0.35 -4.22 14.53
N PRO A 79 -0.25 -4.58 15.68
CA PRO A 79 -0.39 -3.70 16.85
C PRO A 79 0.92 -3.32 17.54
N TYR A 80 2.07 -3.67 16.94
CA TYR A 80 3.40 -3.29 17.39
C TYR A 80 3.59 -1.77 17.33
N GLY A 81 4.22 -1.19 18.36
CA GLY A 81 4.47 0.26 18.44
C GLY A 81 3.27 1.09 18.93
N ALA A 82 2.09 0.49 19.08
CA ALA A 82 0.92 1.15 19.66
C ALA A 82 1.10 1.46 21.16
N GLU A 83 2.04 0.78 21.84
CA GLU A 83 2.27 0.92 23.28
C GLU A 83 2.70 2.34 23.66
N ARG A 84 3.49 3.01 22.80
CA ARG A 84 3.93 4.39 23.02
C ARG A 84 2.78 5.37 23.12
N ALA A 85 1.65 5.11 22.47
CA ALA A 85 0.45 5.94 22.57
C ALA A 85 -0.17 5.89 23.98
N VAL A 86 -0.16 4.69 24.60
CA VAL A 86 -0.62 4.50 25.99
C VAL A 86 0.29 5.25 26.96
N ARG A 87 1.62 5.17 26.78
CA ARG A 87 2.58 5.94 27.58
C ARG A 87 2.43 7.46 27.44
N ALA A 88 2.06 7.93 26.25
CA ALA A 88 2.00 9.35 25.94
C ALA A 88 0.76 10.06 26.55
N ALA A 89 -0.42 9.49 26.34
CA ALA A 89 -1.70 10.12 26.70
C ALA A 89 -2.51 9.34 27.75
N GLY A 90 -2.13 8.10 28.04
CA GLY A 90 -2.83 7.19 28.94
C GLY A 90 -3.78 6.22 28.22
N PRO A 91 -4.29 5.21 28.95
CA PRO A 91 -5.03 4.09 28.35
C PRO A 91 -6.32 4.49 27.63
N LEU A 92 -7.11 5.38 28.24
CA LEU A 92 -8.37 5.85 27.66
C LEU A 92 -8.15 6.59 26.33
N PHE A 93 -7.16 7.49 26.29
CA PHE A 93 -6.87 8.27 25.10
C PHE A 93 -6.26 7.41 24.00
N ALA A 94 -5.43 6.42 24.34
CA ALA A 94 -4.95 5.44 23.37
C ALA A 94 -6.11 4.67 22.71
N LEU A 95 -7.04 4.13 23.51
CA LEU A 95 -8.22 3.44 22.99
C LEU A 95 -9.09 4.33 22.11
N LEU A 96 -9.39 5.56 22.57
CA LEU A 96 -10.15 6.52 21.78
C LEU A 96 -9.40 6.95 20.50
N GLY A 97 -8.08 7.07 20.56
CA GLY A 97 -7.23 7.39 19.41
C GLY A 97 -7.30 6.32 18.34
N PHE A 98 -7.03 5.06 18.70
CA PHE A 98 -7.12 3.93 17.77
C PHE A 98 -8.55 3.61 17.33
N LEU A 99 -9.57 4.06 18.06
CA LEU A 99 -10.96 3.96 17.65
C LEU A 99 -11.34 5.07 16.67
N ALA A 100 -11.09 6.34 17.01
CA ALA A 100 -11.61 7.48 16.25
C ALA A 100 -10.73 7.86 15.06
N PHE A 101 -9.39 7.72 15.18
CA PHE A 101 -8.45 8.16 14.15
C PHE A 101 -8.63 7.43 12.81
N PRO A 102 -8.86 6.09 12.75
CA PRO A 102 -9.17 5.42 11.49
C PRO A 102 -10.40 6.00 10.78
N PHE A 103 -11.45 6.40 11.51
CA PHE A 103 -12.64 7.01 10.90
C PHE A 103 -12.43 8.48 10.52
N ALA A 104 -11.65 9.22 11.30
CA ALA A 104 -11.39 10.64 11.04
C ALA A 104 -10.38 10.87 9.90
N TRP A 105 -9.41 9.96 9.75
CA TRP A 105 -8.32 10.08 8.75
C TRP A 105 -8.35 8.94 7.74
N GLY A 106 -8.34 7.69 8.20
CA GLY A 106 -8.25 6.51 7.34
C GLY A 106 -9.41 6.38 6.36
N VAL A 107 -10.66 6.54 6.83
CA VAL A 107 -11.86 6.43 5.99
C VAL A 107 -11.88 7.48 4.89
N PRO A 108 -11.79 8.80 5.16
CA PRO A 108 -11.75 9.82 4.10
C PRO A 108 -10.64 9.58 3.07
N VAL A 109 -9.41 9.31 3.53
CA VAL A 109 -8.27 9.07 2.63
C VAL A 109 -8.51 7.81 1.80
N SER A 110 -9.02 6.73 2.40
CA SER A 110 -9.35 5.50 1.69
C SER A 110 -10.44 5.71 0.65
N LEU A 111 -11.48 6.51 0.92
CA LEU A 111 -12.54 6.80 -0.03
C LEU A 111 -12.01 7.60 -1.23
N VAL A 112 -11.21 8.64 -0.99
CA VAL A 112 -10.55 9.39 -2.08
C VAL A 112 -9.63 8.49 -2.90
N THR A 113 -8.86 7.62 -2.22
CA THR A 113 -7.98 6.66 -2.89
C THR A 113 -8.79 5.65 -3.72
N ALA A 114 -9.94 5.21 -3.22
CA ALA A 114 -10.83 4.29 -3.91
C ALA A 114 -11.44 4.90 -5.17
N GLU A 115 -11.95 6.14 -5.08
CA GLU A 115 -12.52 6.86 -6.22
C GLU A 115 -11.47 7.12 -7.30
N LEU A 116 -10.29 7.59 -6.92
CA LEU A 116 -9.21 7.87 -7.87
C LEU A 116 -8.62 6.60 -8.48
N ALA A 117 -8.50 5.50 -7.71
CA ALA A 117 -8.05 4.22 -8.23
C ALA A 117 -9.06 3.59 -9.19
N ALA A 118 -10.36 3.81 -8.98
CA ALA A 118 -11.41 3.38 -9.91
C ALA A 118 -11.43 4.25 -11.18
N ALA A 119 -11.30 5.57 -11.05
CA ALA A 119 -11.35 6.50 -12.18
C ALA A 119 -10.08 6.48 -13.05
N LEU A 120 -8.91 6.28 -12.45
CA LEU A 120 -7.61 6.26 -13.12
C LEU A 120 -6.88 4.95 -12.79
N PRO A 121 -7.33 3.80 -13.34
CA PRO A 121 -6.74 2.50 -13.06
C PRO A 121 -5.35 2.40 -13.70
N GLY A 122 -4.31 2.49 -12.87
CA GLY A 122 -2.92 2.33 -13.28
C GLY A 122 -1.99 2.20 -12.09
N ASN A 123 -0.85 1.54 -12.28
CA ASN A 123 0.10 1.27 -11.20
C ASN A 123 0.87 2.52 -10.71
N GLY A 124 0.72 3.66 -11.39
CA GLY A 124 1.32 4.92 -10.98
C GLY A 124 0.65 5.59 -9.78
N GLY A 125 -0.54 5.12 -9.38
CA GLY A 125 -1.23 5.53 -8.15
C GLY A 125 -1.28 7.03 -7.91
N PHE A 126 -1.04 7.43 -6.66
CA PHE A 126 -1.06 8.82 -6.19
C PHE A 126 -0.12 9.77 -6.96
N VAL A 127 1.00 9.28 -7.53
CA VAL A 127 1.93 10.12 -8.32
C VAL A 127 1.26 10.58 -9.62
N VAL A 128 0.61 9.66 -10.32
CA VAL A 128 -0.06 9.95 -11.60
C VAL A 128 -1.30 10.83 -11.39
N TRP A 129 -1.98 10.71 -10.25
CA TRP A 129 -3.10 11.57 -9.91
C TRP A 129 -2.64 13.01 -9.67
N ALA A 130 -1.55 13.19 -8.93
CA ALA A 130 -0.97 14.52 -8.69
C ALA A 130 -0.39 15.15 -9.96
N ASP A 131 0.26 14.35 -10.82
CA ASP A 131 0.74 14.77 -12.14
C ASP A 131 -0.41 15.32 -13.01
N ARG A 132 -1.53 14.58 -13.09
CA ARG A 132 -2.69 15.01 -13.87
C ARG A 132 -3.42 16.23 -13.31
N ALA A 133 -3.46 16.38 -11.98
CA ALA A 133 -4.21 17.45 -11.33
C ALA A 133 -3.42 18.76 -11.23
N PHE A 134 -2.12 18.68 -10.93
CA PHE A 134 -1.27 19.84 -10.58
C PHE A 134 -0.04 19.99 -11.49
N GLY A 135 0.17 19.06 -12.42
CA GLY A 135 1.25 19.08 -13.40
C GLY A 135 2.50 18.28 -12.97
N PRO A 136 3.51 18.19 -13.86
CA PRO A 136 4.65 17.27 -13.70
C PRO A 136 5.52 17.51 -12.48
N LEU A 137 5.68 18.77 -12.06
CA LEU A 137 6.48 19.11 -10.89
C LEU A 137 5.85 18.55 -9.60
N ALA A 138 4.54 18.67 -9.45
CA ALA A 138 3.82 18.21 -8.27
C ALA A 138 3.84 16.68 -8.16
N GLY A 139 3.63 15.98 -9.28
CA GLY A 139 3.76 14.52 -9.34
C GLY A 139 5.16 14.05 -8.95
N SER A 140 6.21 14.64 -9.54
CA SER A 140 7.60 14.32 -9.22
C SER A 140 7.96 14.56 -7.75
N LEU A 141 7.51 15.69 -7.19
CA LEU A 141 7.75 16.04 -5.79
C LEU A 141 7.05 15.07 -4.83
N LEU A 142 5.79 14.74 -5.09
CA LEU A 142 5.03 13.77 -4.30
C LEU A 142 5.69 12.38 -4.35
N GLY A 143 6.11 11.92 -5.52
CA GLY A 143 6.83 10.66 -5.69
C GLY A 143 8.14 10.64 -4.92
N THR A 144 8.94 11.71 -5.02
CA THR A 144 10.24 11.82 -4.34
C THR A 144 10.09 11.84 -2.81
N TRP A 145 9.12 12.59 -2.29
CA TRP A 145 8.84 12.62 -0.86
C TRP A 145 8.29 11.30 -0.34
N LYS A 146 7.41 10.64 -1.09
CA LYS A 146 6.91 9.32 -0.70
C LYS A 146 8.03 8.29 -0.73
N TYR A 147 8.92 8.33 -1.71
CA TYR A 147 10.09 7.46 -1.77
C TYR A 147 10.97 7.65 -0.53
N LEU A 148 11.34 8.89 -0.20
CA LEU A 148 12.13 9.18 1.00
C LEU A 148 11.43 8.71 2.28
N SER A 149 10.13 8.95 2.39
CA SER A 149 9.30 8.50 3.49
C SER A 149 9.28 6.97 3.61
N CYS A 150 9.18 6.25 2.48
CA CYS A 150 9.21 4.79 2.43
C CYS A 150 10.57 4.23 2.89
N VAL A 151 11.68 4.81 2.43
CA VAL A 151 13.03 4.41 2.84
C VAL A 151 13.22 4.58 4.35
N ILE A 152 12.79 5.71 4.91
CA ILE A 152 12.85 5.97 6.36
C ILE A 152 11.98 4.98 7.12
N ASN A 153 10.78 4.70 6.62
CA ASN A 153 9.85 3.76 7.25
C ASN A 153 10.41 2.32 7.24
N LEU A 154 10.98 1.89 6.11
CA LEU A 154 11.56 0.56 5.96
C LEU A 154 12.76 0.36 6.91
N ALA A 155 13.56 1.39 7.15
CA ALA A 155 14.66 1.37 8.11
C ALA A 155 14.19 1.29 9.58
N ALA A 156 12.95 1.69 9.88
CA ALA A 156 12.40 1.64 11.23
C ALA A 156 11.99 0.20 11.66
N PHE A 157 11.58 -0.66 10.72
CA PHE A 157 11.09 -2.01 11.05
C PHE A 157 12.18 -2.93 11.65
N PRO A 158 13.41 -3.05 11.09
CA PRO A 158 14.46 -3.86 11.72
C PRO A 158 14.84 -3.38 13.12
N ALA A 159 14.83 -2.06 13.34
CA ALA A 159 15.05 -1.49 14.66
C ALA A 159 13.91 -1.86 15.63
N LEU A 160 12.65 -1.85 15.16
CA LEU A 160 11.52 -2.30 15.95
C LEU A 160 11.66 -3.78 16.33
N VAL A 161 12.00 -4.66 15.39
CA VAL A 161 12.21 -6.08 15.70
C VAL A 161 13.34 -6.28 16.71
N ALA A 162 14.42 -5.50 16.61
CA ALA A 162 15.49 -5.53 17.61
C ALA A 162 15.00 -5.09 19.00
N ASP A 163 14.09 -4.13 19.10
CA ASP A 163 13.48 -3.72 20.37
C ASP A 163 12.65 -4.86 21.00
N TYR A 164 11.87 -5.58 20.19
CA TYR A 164 11.10 -6.76 20.67
C TYR A 164 12.03 -7.93 21.02
N LEU A 165 13.05 -8.21 20.19
CA LEU A 165 14.01 -9.29 20.45
C LEU A 165 14.86 -9.02 21.69
N GLY A 166 15.13 -7.75 22.00
CA GLY A 166 15.80 -7.33 23.23
C GLY A 166 15.08 -7.80 24.50
N ARG A 167 13.77 -8.03 24.46
CA ARG A 167 13.00 -8.57 25.59
C ARG A 167 13.30 -10.05 25.87
N VAL A 168 13.70 -10.80 24.84
CA VAL A 168 14.06 -12.22 24.94
C VAL A 168 15.58 -12.40 25.10
N ALA A 169 16.37 -11.58 24.41
CA ALA A 169 17.82 -11.61 24.42
C ALA A 169 18.38 -10.24 24.90
N PRO A 170 18.73 -10.11 26.19
CA PRO A 170 19.18 -8.84 26.78
C PRO A 170 20.40 -8.22 26.10
N ALA A 171 21.24 -9.03 25.43
CA ALA A 171 22.39 -8.56 24.67
C ALA A 171 22.01 -7.61 23.51
N VAL A 172 20.82 -7.77 22.94
CA VAL A 172 20.28 -6.95 21.83
C VAL A 172 19.52 -5.73 22.35
N ALA A 173 19.10 -5.74 23.62
CA ALA A 173 18.32 -4.66 24.22
C ALA A 173 19.11 -3.36 24.43
N VAL A 174 20.43 -3.45 24.61
CA VAL A 174 21.28 -2.29 24.95
C VAL A 174 21.42 -1.35 23.74
N PRO A 175 20.92 -0.11 23.82
CA PRO A 175 21.06 0.86 22.73
C PRO A 175 22.54 1.14 22.45
N GLY A 176 22.94 1.07 21.18
CA GLY A 176 24.33 1.30 20.75
C GLY A 176 25.28 0.12 20.95
N SER A 177 24.80 -1.03 21.46
CA SER A 177 25.65 -2.23 21.56
C SER A 177 26.02 -2.77 20.17
N ARG A 178 27.21 -3.36 20.05
CA ARG A 178 27.65 -4.03 18.81
C ARG A 178 26.69 -5.16 18.42
N ALA A 179 26.10 -5.84 19.41
CA ALA A 179 25.10 -6.87 19.20
C ALA A 179 23.82 -6.32 18.56
N ARG A 180 23.26 -5.21 19.09
CA ARG A 180 22.07 -4.57 18.50
C ARG A 180 22.33 -4.07 17.09
N THR A 181 23.45 -3.38 16.89
CA THR A 181 23.87 -2.89 15.56
C THR A 181 24.04 -4.05 14.58
N GLY A 182 24.69 -5.14 15.00
CA GLY A 182 24.84 -6.35 14.20
C GLY A 182 23.50 -7.02 13.85
N THR A 183 22.55 -7.11 14.79
CA THR A 183 21.21 -7.63 14.53
C THR A 183 20.45 -6.78 13.52
N VAL A 184 20.43 -5.45 13.69
CA VAL A 184 19.72 -4.53 12.79
C VAL A 184 20.31 -4.56 11.37
N LEU A 185 21.65 -4.55 11.25
CA LEU A 185 22.35 -4.66 9.97
C LEU A 185 22.09 -6.02 9.32
N GLY A 186 22.25 -7.11 10.08
CA GLY A 186 22.03 -8.47 9.59
C GLY A 186 20.60 -8.67 9.07
N MET A 187 19.60 -8.20 9.82
CA MET A 187 18.20 -8.26 9.40
C MET A 187 17.95 -7.41 8.15
N THR A 188 18.51 -6.20 8.08
CA THR A 188 18.37 -5.33 6.90
C THR A 188 18.96 -6.02 5.66
N VAL A 189 20.16 -6.59 5.76
CA VAL A 189 20.81 -7.29 4.64
C VAL A 189 20.02 -8.54 4.23
N PHE A 190 19.55 -9.33 5.20
CA PHE A 190 18.75 -10.52 4.95
C PHE A 190 17.42 -10.18 4.25
N LEU A 191 16.68 -9.19 4.76
CA LEU A 191 15.44 -8.73 4.13
C LEU A 191 15.70 -8.14 2.74
N SER A 192 16.81 -7.44 2.54
CA SER A 192 17.21 -6.92 1.23
C SER A 192 17.48 -8.07 0.25
N PHE A 193 18.18 -9.12 0.69
CA PHE A 193 18.42 -10.31 -0.13
C PHE A 193 17.12 -11.03 -0.50
N LEU A 194 16.18 -11.17 0.44
CA LEU A 194 14.86 -11.73 0.14
C LEU A 194 14.07 -10.89 -0.88
N ASN A 195 14.14 -9.56 -0.78
CA ASN A 195 13.53 -8.67 -1.77
C ASN A 195 14.16 -8.84 -3.16
N LEU A 196 15.47 -9.08 -3.24
CA LEU A 196 16.17 -9.34 -4.51
C LEU A 196 15.84 -10.70 -5.14
N THR A 197 15.47 -11.69 -4.32
CA THR A 197 15.17 -13.06 -4.80
C THR A 197 13.87 -13.12 -5.60
N GLY A 198 13.09 -12.04 -5.66
CA GLY A 198 11.91 -11.93 -6.51
C GLY A 198 10.81 -12.85 -6.02
N LEU A 199 10.12 -12.44 -4.95
CA LEU A 199 8.95 -13.16 -4.45
C LEU A 199 7.81 -13.09 -5.48
N SER A 200 7.75 -14.07 -6.39
CA SER A 200 6.73 -14.23 -7.43
C SER A 200 5.37 -14.70 -6.92
N ILE A 201 5.09 -14.53 -5.62
CA ILE A 201 3.84 -14.90 -4.94
C ILE A 201 3.41 -13.76 -4.00
N VAL A 202 3.26 -12.54 -4.53
CA VAL A 202 3.02 -11.33 -3.71
C VAL A 202 1.63 -11.31 -3.06
N GLY A 203 0.64 -12.04 -3.60
CA GLY A 203 -0.73 -12.06 -3.05
C GLY A 203 -0.93 -13.02 -1.88
N TRP A 204 -0.90 -14.33 -2.14
CA TRP A 204 -1.19 -15.35 -1.13
C TRP A 204 -0.11 -15.47 -0.05
N GLY A 205 1.13 -15.09 -0.36
CA GLY A 205 2.19 -14.95 0.64
C GLY A 205 1.84 -13.90 1.70
N ALA A 206 1.28 -12.75 1.29
CA ALA A 206 0.78 -11.73 2.21
C ALA A 206 -0.37 -12.25 3.07
N VAL A 207 -1.30 -13.04 2.51
CA VAL A 207 -2.38 -13.65 3.30
C VAL A 207 -1.82 -14.57 4.39
N ALA A 208 -0.91 -15.49 4.02
CA ALA A 208 -0.28 -16.40 4.97
C ALA A 208 0.50 -15.65 6.06
N LEU A 209 1.30 -14.65 5.65
CA LEU A 209 2.05 -13.81 6.57
C LEU A 209 1.13 -13.02 7.51
N GLY A 210 -0.01 -12.55 7.01
CA GLY A 210 -1.03 -11.84 7.79
C GLY A 210 -1.65 -12.70 8.88
N PHE A 211 -1.97 -13.96 8.58
CA PHE A 211 -2.44 -14.89 9.60
C PHE A 211 -1.36 -15.18 10.64
N VAL A 212 -0.12 -15.42 10.21
CA VAL A 212 1.01 -15.69 11.12
C VAL A 212 1.33 -14.48 12.00
N SER A 213 1.29 -13.27 11.46
CA SER A 213 1.60 -12.04 12.20
C SER A 213 0.48 -11.64 13.17
N LEU A 214 -0.78 -11.91 12.83
CA LEU A 214 -1.94 -11.63 13.70
C LEU A 214 -2.17 -12.72 14.76
N ALA A 215 -1.78 -13.97 14.50
CA ALA A 215 -1.95 -15.11 15.41
C ALA A 215 -1.50 -14.84 16.87
N PRO A 216 -0.29 -14.32 17.15
CA PRO A 216 0.13 -14.06 18.53
C PRO A 216 -0.78 -13.06 19.23
N PHE A 217 -1.31 -12.07 18.52
CA PHE A 217 -2.21 -11.06 19.10
C PHE A 217 -3.62 -11.58 19.33
N VAL A 218 -4.12 -12.42 18.44
CA VAL A 218 -5.39 -13.12 18.64
C VAL A 218 -5.32 -14.02 19.86
N LEU A 219 -4.24 -14.82 19.98
CA LEU A 219 -4.02 -15.69 21.13
C LEU A 219 -3.88 -14.90 22.43
N MET A 220 -3.07 -13.84 22.41
CA MET A 220 -2.88 -12.92 23.53
C MET A 220 -4.22 -12.29 23.97
N THR A 221 -5.03 -11.82 23.02
CA THR A 221 -6.36 -11.24 23.29
C THR A 221 -7.30 -12.28 23.91
N ALA A 222 -7.34 -13.50 23.36
CA ALA A 222 -8.18 -14.58 23.87
C ALA A 222 -7.80 -15.00 25.29
N MET A 223 -6.51 -15.07 25.61
CA MET A 223 -6.02 -15.39 26.96
C MET A 223 -6.30 -14.30 27.98
N ALA A 224 -6.27 -13.03 27.56
CA ALA A 224 -6.57 -11.89 28.41
C ALA A 224 -8.06 -11.61 28.58
N ALA A 225 -8.91 -11.99 27.61
CA ALA A 225 -10.36 -11.78 27.64
C ALA A 225 -11.01 -12.10 29.00
N PRO A 226 -10.82 -13.29 29.61
CA PRO A 226 -11.42 -13.62 30.92
C PRO A 226 -10.86 -12.82 32.10
N ARG A 227 -9.69 -12.18 31.93
CA ARG A 227 -9.01 -11.37 32.97
C ARG A 227 -9.22 -9.87 32.78
N THR A 228 -9.89 -9.46 31.70
CA THR A 228 -10.10 -8.04 31.41
C THR A 228 -11.05 -7.41 32.41
N ARG A 229 -10.61 -6.30 33.02
CA ARG A 229 -11.44 -5.46 33.90
C ARG A 229 -11.74 -4.14 33.19
N PRO A 230 -12.95 -3.93 32.63
CA PRO A 230 -13.28 -2.72 31.84
C PRO A 230 -13.06 -1.40 32.57
N ARG A 231 -13.16 -1.40 33.92
CA ARG A 231 -12.88 -0.22 34.76
C ARG A 231 -11.46 0.32 34.57
N ARG A 232 -10.50 -0.50 34.14
CA ARG A 232 -9.11 -0.11 33.89
C ARG A 232 -8.92 0.68 32.60
N TRP A 233 -9.83 0.55 31.63
CA TRP A 233 -9.77 1.35 30.40
C TRP A 233 -9.92 2.85 30.68
N ALA A 234 -10.63 3.21 31.76
CA ALA A 234 -10.79 4.58 32.22
C ALA A 234 -9.77 5.00 33.31
N ALA A 235 -8.70 4.21 33.54
CA ALA A 235 -7.70 4.54 34.53
C ALA A 235 -7.04 5.89 34.20
N ARG A 236 -7.10 6.84 35.14
CA ARG A 236 -6.49 8.15 34.99
C ARG A 236 -5.02 8.07 35.38
N VAL A 237 -4.15 8.48 34.46
CA VAL A 237 -2.74 8.76 34.78
C VAL A 237 -2.70 10.03 35.62
N LYS A 238 -2.48 9.90 36.93
CA LYS A 238 -2.33 11.03 37.86
C LYS A 238 -0.89 11.53 37.83
N GLY A 239 -0.70 12.86 37.82
CA GLY A 239 0.60 13.49 38.08
C GLY A 239 1.53 13.71 36.88
N ARG A 240 1.13 13.38 35.64
CA ARG A 240 1.99 13.54 34.45
C ARG A 240 1.36 14.43 33.38
N LYS A 241 2.16 15.32 32.78
CA LYS A 241 1.76 16.05 31.55
C LYS A 241 1.64 15.06 30.39
N ARG A 242 0.51 15.11 29.69
CA ARG A 242 0.28 14.30 28.49
C ARG A 242 1.14 14.82 27.36
N ASP A 243 1.83 13.91 26.68
CA ASP A 243 2.62 14.25 25.50
C ASP A 243 1.75 14.04 24.25
N TRP A 244 0.99 15.07 23.90
CA TRP A 244 0.12 15.04 22.73
C TRP A 244 0.91 14.89 21.42
N ARG A 245 2.15 15.38 21.37
CA ARG A 245 2.98 15.29 20.16
C ARG A 245 3.35 13.83 19.89
N LEU A 246 3.84 13.12 20.91
CA LEU A 246 4.15 11.70 20.80
C LEU A 246 2.91 10.86 20.50
N PHE A 247 1.77 11.22 21.12
CA PHE A 247 0.50 10.53 20.89
C PHE A 247 0.04 10.59 19.42
N PHE A 248 -0.09 11.80 18.86
CA PHE A 248 -0.51 11.96 17.46
C PHE A 248 0.52 11.40 16.48
N ASN A 249 1.81 11.54 16.75
CA ASN A 249 2.85 10.96 15.92
C ASN A 249 2.77 9.43 15.88
N THR A 250 2.51 8.80 17.04
CA THR A 250 2.35 7.34 17.13
C THR A 250 1.10 6.87 16.37
N LEU A 251 -0.03 7.57 16.50
CA LEU A 251 -1.24 7.25 15.73
C LEU A 251 -1.01 7.40 14.24
N PHE A 252 -0.38 8.50 13.81
CA PHE A 252 -0.09 8.74 12.41
C PHE A 252 0.85 7.69 11.83
N TRP A 253 1.90 7.29 12.56
CA TRP A 253 2.80 6.24 12.10
C TRP A 253 2.11 4.87 11.97
N ASN A 254 1.17 4.53 12.86
CA ASN A 254 0.48 3.23 12.85
C ASN A 254 -0.74 3.15 11.91
N LEU A 255 -1.30 4.28 11.46
CA LEU A 255 -2.60 4.34 10.77
C LEU A 255 -2.58 5.18 9.48
N ASN A 256 -1.39 5.43 8.92
CA ASN A 256 -1.19 6.17 7.66
C ASN A 256 -0.79 5.23 6.51
N TYR A 257 -0.55 5.74 5.30
CA TYR A 257 -0.17 4.98 4.08
C TYR A 257 -1.32 4.34 3.28
N TRP A 258 -2.56 4.73 3.53
CA TRP A 258 -3.72 4.28 2.74
C TRP A 258 -3.59 4.55 1.24
N ASP A 259 -2.92 5.65 0.88
CA ASP A 259 -2.64 6.06 -0.49
C ASP A 259 -1.69 5.11 -1.22
N SER A 260 -0.80 4.41 -0.51
CA SER A 260 0.15 3.46 -1.11
C SER A 260 -0.55 2.32 -1.85
N ALA A 261 -1.74 1.93 -1.37
CA ALA A 261 -2.57 0.90 -1.99
C ALA A 261 -2.85 1.18 -3.48
N SER A 262 -2.92 2.46 -3.87
CA SER A 262 -3.21 2.88 -5.24
C SER A 262 -2.19 2.39 -6.27
N THR A 263 -0.97 2.13 -5.86
CA THR A 263 0.11 1.62 -6.74
C THR A 263 -0.16 0.21 -7.25
N MET A 264 -1.04 -0.54 -6.58
CA MET A 264 -1.44 -1.89 -6.97
C MET A 264 -2.70 -1.90 -7.84
N ALA A 265 -3.33 -0.75 -8.11
CA ALA A 265 -4.65 -0.67 -8.74
C ALA A 265 -4.73 -1.35 -10.13
N GLY A 266 -3.64 -1.31 -10.92
CA GLY A 266 -3.60 -1.96 -12.23
C GLY A 266 -3.43 -3.48 -12.19
N GLU A 267 -3.07 -4.05 -11.03
CA GLU A 267 -2.93 -5.50 -10.85
C GLU A 267 -4.20 -6.14 -10.24
N VAL A 268 -5.19 -5.34 -9.88
CA VAL A 268 -6.42 -5.81 -9.22
C VAL A 268 -7.44 -6.31 -10.22
N GLU A 269 -8.13 -7.40 -9.87
CA GLU A 269 -9.27 -7.87 -10.63
C GLU A 269 -10.48 -6.95 -10.42
N ARG A 270 -10.98 -6.31 -11.49
CA ARG A 270 -12.11 -5.36 -11.44
C ARG A 270 -11.89 -4.24 -10.40
N PRO A 271 -10.88 -3.35 -10.62
CA PRO A 271 -10.47 -2.35 -9.63
C PRO A 271 -11.64 -1.48 -9.15
N GLU A 272 -12.57 -1.11 -10.03
CA GLU A 272 -13.76 -0.31 -9.72
C GLU A 272 -14.63 -0.86 -8.57
N ARG A 273 -14.67 -2.19 -8.38
CA ARG A 273 -15.49 -2.83 -7.34
C ARG A 273 -14.67 -3.47 -6.24
N THR A 274 -13.56 -4.11 -6.60
CA THR A 274 -12.74 -4.86 -5.64
C THR A 274 -11.93 -3.91 -4.76
N PHE A 275 -11.42 -2.81 -5.31
CA PHE A 275 -10.55 -1.89 -4.60
C PHE A 275 -11.27 -1.13 -3.46
N PRO A 276 -12.45 -0.51 -3.67
CA PRO A 276 -13.19 0.14 -2.59
C PRO A 276 -13.60 -0.85 -1.49
N ARG A 277 -14.01 -2.07 -1.87
CA ARG A 277 -14.36 -3.13 -0.92
C ARG A 277 -13.15 -3.58 -0.10
N ALA A 278 -11.99 -3.74 -0.73
CA ALA A 278 -10.76 -4.12 -0.05
C ALA A 278 -10.35 -3.07 0.99
N LEU A 279 -10.40 -1.79 0.62
CA LEU A 279 -10.12 -0.68 1.54
C LEU A 279 -11.09 -0.66 2.73
N ALA A 280 -12.40 -0.80 2.48
CA ALA A 280 -13.39 -0.84 3.56
C ALA A 280 -13.14 -2.01 4.54
N VAL A 281 -12.85 -3.21 4.03
CA VAL A 281 -12.52 -4.37 4.86
C VAL A 281 -11.19 -4.16 5.60
N ALA A 282 -10.19 -3.57 4.95
CA ALA A 282 -8.90 -3.27 5.57
C ALA A 282 -9.02 -2.26 6.71
N VAL A 283 -9.85 -1.21 6.60
CA VAL A 283 -10.15 -0.28 7.71
C VAL A 283 -10.67 -1.01 8.94
N VAL A 284 -11.65 -1.89 8.75
CA VAL A 284 -12.21 -2.67 9.87
C VAL A 284 -11.17 -3.61 10.45
N LEU A 285 -10.44 -4.33 9.59
CA LEU A 285 -9.39 -5.27 10.02
C LEU A 285 -8.30 -4.56 10.83
N ILE A 286 -7.81 -3.41 10.36
CA ILE A 286 -6.80 -2.61 11.04
C ILE A 286 -7.32 -2.12 12.38
N ALA A 287 -8.49 -1.48 12.41
CA ALA A 287 -9.10 -0.98 13.65
C ALA A 287 -9.25 -2.11 14.70
N VAL A 288 -9.77 -3.27 14.30
CA VAL A 288 -9.93 -4.43 15.18
C VAL A 288 -8.58 -4.99 15.63
N SER A 289 -7.61 -5.10 14.73
CA SER A 289 -6.27 -5.65 15.03
C SER A 289 -5.47 -4.79 16.00
N TYR A 290 -5.71 -3.47 16.04
CA TYR A 290 -5.11 -2.58 17.04
C TYR A 290 -5.93 -2.54 18.32
N LEU A 291 -7.27 -2.39 18.23
CA LEU A 291 -8.12 -2.19 19.39
C LEU A 291 -8.18 -3.42 20.30
N LEU A 292 -8.38 -4.62 19.75
CA LEU A 292 -8.58 -5.81 20.59
C LEU A 292 -7.34 -6.12 21.45
N PRO A 293 -6.12 -6.17 20.90
CA PRO A 293 -4.92 -6.42 21.69
C PRO A 293 -4.64 -5.32 22.70
N LEU A 294 -4.91 -4.05 22.35
CA LEU A 294 -4.72 -2.92 23.26
C LEU A 294 -5.72 -2.97 24.43
N MET A 295 -7.00 -3.24 24.15
CA MET A 295 -8.05 -3.41 25.17
C MET A 295 -7.74 -4.57 26.10
N ALA A 296 -7.25 -5.68 25.55
CA ALA A 296 -6.83 -6.86 26.30
C ALA A 296 -5.63 -6.54 27.21
N ALA A 297 -4.57 -5.93 26.67
CA ALA A 297 -3.38 -5.54 27.43
C ALA A 297 -3.70 -4.55 28.56
N ILE A 298 -4.42 -3.47 28.26
CA ILE A 298 -4.83 -2.48 29.26
C ILE A 298 -5.79 -3.10 30.30
N GLY A 299 -6.71 -3.96 29.85
CA GLY A 299 -7.72 -4.57 30.72
C GLY A 299 -7.14 -5.61 31.67
N ALA A 300 -6.12 -6.36 31.25
CA ALA A 300 -5.57 -7.49 32.00
C ALA A 300 -4.32 -7.14 32.83
N THR A 301 -3.62 -6.04 32.55
CA THR A 301 -2.41 -5.63 33.30
C THR A 301 -2.62 -4.36 34.13
N ASP A 302 -2.04 -4.31 35.34
CA ASP A 302 -2.00 -3.12 36.22
C ASP A 302 -0.71 -2.31 36.04
N ALA A 303 -0.07 -2.39 34.87
CA ALA A 303 1.25 -1.82 34.70
C ALA A 303 1.23 -0.29 34.60
N PRO A 304 2.17 0.41 35.26
CA PRO A 304 2.31 1.85 35.14
C PRO A 304 2.52 2.29 33.68
N PRO A 305 2.06 3.48 33.25
CA PRO A 305 2.27 3.98 31.89
C PRO A 305 3.73 3.98 31.42
N GLU A 306 4.69 4.01 32.34
CA GLU A 306 6.12 4.01 32.09
C GLU A 306 6.62 2.69 31.47
N THR A 307 5.95 1.57 31.74
CA THR A 307 6.34 0.26 31.21
C THR A 307 5.87 0.06 29.77
N TRP A 308 4.99 0.93 29.26
CA TRP A 308 4.44 0.87 27.89
C TRP A 308 5.44 1.40 26.87
N GLU A 309 6.55 0.68 26.73
CA GLU A 309 7.54 0.88 25.67
C GLU A 309 7.34 -0.14 24.54
N ASN A 310 8.08 0.03 23.43
CA ASN A 310 8.15 -0.99 22.39
C ASN A 310 8.54 -2.33 23.02
N GLY A 311 7.77 -3.38 22.75
CA GLY A 311 7.98 -4.70 23.39
C GLY A 311 7.03 -5.01 24.53
N TYR A 312 6.31 -4.04 25.09
CA TYR A 312 5.46 -4.29 26.26
C TYR A 312 4.32 -5.28 25.98
N LEU A 313 3.75 -5.31 24.77
CA LEU A 313 2.77 -6.35 24.42
C LEU A 313 3.36 -7.77 24.50
N ALA A 314 4.65 -7.94 24.19
CA ALA A 314 5.34 -9.23 24.33
C ALA A 314 5.56 -9.60 25.80
N ASP A 315 5.94 -8.65 26.64
CA ASP A 315 6.04 -8.87 28.10
C ASP A 315 4.67 -9.24 28.70
N ALA A 316 3.62 -8.52 28.33
CA ALA A 316 2.26 -8.79 28.80
C ALA A 316 1.83 -10.21 28.42
N ALA A 317 2.05 -10.62 27.16
CA ALA A 317 1.79 -11.99 26.73
C ALA A 317 2.61 -13.03 27.52
N GLY A 318 3.89 -12.77 27.75
CA GLY A 318 4.78 -13.63 28.54
C GLY A 318 4.31 -13.83 29.98
N THR A 319 3.90 -12.76 30.66
CA THR A 319 3.38 -12.84 32.05
C THR A 319 2.06 -13.59 32.14
N TRP A 320 1.25 -13.61 31.09
CA TRP A 320 0.01 -14.38 31.08
C TRP A 320 0.24 -15.84 30.72
N LEU A 321 1.23 -16.14 29.88
CA LEU A 321 1.67 -17.52 29.62
C LEU A 321 2.28 -18.16 30.86
N SER A 322 3.08 -17.43 31.65
CA SER A 322 3.61 -17.94 32.93
C SER A 322 2.53 -18.13 33.99
N ASN A 323 1.49 -17.27 34.02
CA ASN A 323 0.40 -17.32 35.00
C ASN A 323 -0.84 -18.10 34.54
N SER A 324 -0.85 -18.61 33.32
CA SER A 324 -1.85 -19.57 32.84
C SER A 324 -1.32 -20.98 33.06
N ALA A 325 -2.24 -21.95 33.17
CA ALA A 325 -2.00 -23.31 33.69
C ALA A 325 -0.88 -24.13 33.02
N LEU A 326 -0.18 -23.60 32.01
CA LEU A 326 1.04 -24.19 31.44
C LEU A 326 2.22 -24.24 32.43
N SER A 327 2.28 -23.36 33.44
CA SER A 327 3.29 -23.47 34.53
C SER A 327 2.95 -24.54 35.58
N MET A 328 1.74 -25.12 35.56
CA MET A 328 1.38 -26.24 36.46
C MET A 328 1.56 -27.61 35.78
N ALA A 329 1.97 -27.63 34.51
CA ALA A 329 2.11 -28.84 33.71
C ALA A 329 3.57 -29.15 33.30
N LEU A 330 4.54 -28.37 33.82
CA LEU A 330 5.98 -28.61 33.78
C LEU A 330 6.51 -28.67 35.22
#